data_AF-A0A523H9Y7-F1
#
_entry.id   AF-A0A523H9Y7-F1
#
_cell.length_a   1.000
_cell.length_b   1.000
_cell.length_c   1.000
_cell.angle_alpha   90.00
_cell.angle_beta   90.00
_cell.angle_gamma   90.00
#
_symmetry.space_group_name_H-M   'P 1'
#
loop_
_entity.id
_entity.type
_entity.pdbx_description
1 polymer ?
#
loop_
_entity_poly.entity_id
_entity_poly.type
_entity_poly.pdbx_seq_one_letter_code
_entity_poly.pdbx_strand_id
1 'polypeptide(L)'
;MYKTIHLKKEYLNTWEEFEDYISQLNERRSNQIRDTGHFILEYLFRGQSNSNWNLETTLERFTGELFLLEGYDRILRATKPQVEALTGLTWNVIPSFIDYLGKERLVPTGPLPGSAYSVYLRHHGFPSPLLDWTKLLYITAYFAFRDNSSKAMNASIYVYC
;
A
#
# COMPACT_ATOMS: atom_id res chain seq x y z
N MET A 1 18.86 5.11 8.00
CA MET A 1 19.62 4.48 6.90
C MET A 1 18.59 3.88 5.95
N TYR A 2 18.20 4.63 4.91
CA TYR A 2 17.11 4.22 4.02
C TYR A 2 17.60 3.10 3.12
N LYS A 3 16.88 1.96 3.15
CA LYS A 3 17.15 0.80 2.30
C LYS A 3 16.83 1.21 0.86
N THR A 4 17.83 1.22 -0.03
CA THR A 4 17.61 1.46 -1.45
C THR A 4 16.61 0.43 -1.97
N ILE A 5 15.42 0.89 -2.37
CA ILE A 5 14.41 0.00 -2.97
C ILE A 5 14.92 -0.33 -4.38
N HIS A 6 15.32 -1.58 -4.58
CA HIS A 6 15.69 -2.07 -5.91
C HIS A 6 14.42 -2.33 -6.72
N LEU A 7 14.00 -1.32 -7.48
CA LEU A 7 12.88 -1.44 -8.41
C LEU A 7 13.37 -2.02 -9.73
N LYS A 8 12.93 -3.23 -10.09
CA LYS A 8 13.10 -3.78 -11.43
C LYS A 8 11.95 -3.31 -12.32
N LYS A 9 12.26 -2.77 -13.50
CA LYS A 9 11.27 -2.34 -14.49
C LYS A 9 11.32 -3.27 -15.71
N GLU A 10 10.16 -3.61 -16.24
CA GLU A 10 9.97 -4.34 -17.49
C GLU A 10 8.94 -3.56 -18.32
N TYR A 11 9.18 -3.44 -19.63
CA TYR A 11 8.28 -2.75 -20.55
C TYR A 11 7.57 -3.78 -21.42
N LEU A 12 6.24 -3.74 -21.40
CA LEU A 12 5.36 -4.66 -22.11
C LEU A 12 4.44 -3.81 -22.99
N ASN A 13 4.33 -4.17 -24.27
CA ASN A 13 3.66 -3.36 -25.28
C ASN A 13 2.25 -3.85 -25.57
N THR A 14 1.95 -5.12 -25.26
CA THR A 14 0.62 -5.70 -25.48
C THR A 14 0.04 -6.28 -24.20
N TRP A 15 -1.27 -6.52 -24.22
CA TRP A 15 -1.97 -7.15 -23.11
C TRP A 15 -1.52 -8.61 -22.94
N GLU A 16 -1.26 -9.30 -24.05
CA GLU A 16 -0.80 -10.69 -24.07
C GLU A 16 0.61 -10.81 -23.47
N GLU A 17 1.53 -9.91 -23.82
CA GLU A 17 2.86 -9.85 -23.19
C GLU A 17 2.76 -9.65 -21.67
N PHE A 18 1.78 -8.85 -21.23
CA PHE A 18 1.50 -8.65 -19.81
C PHE A 18 0.96 -9.91 -19.12
N GLU A 19 -0.04 -10.58 -19.69
CA GLU A 19 -0.58 -11.83 -19.13
C GLU A 19 0.46 -12.95 -19.10
N ASP A 20 1.28 -13.07 -20.15
CA ASP A 20 2.39 -14.02 -20.21
C ASP A 20 3.43 -13.75 -19.13
N TYR A 21 3.78 -12.47 -18.92
CA TYR A 21 4.74 -12.08 -17.89
C TYR A 21 4.25 -12.44 -16.48
N ILE A 22 2.98 -12.16 -16.17
CA ILE A 22 2.38 -12.50 -14.87
C ILE A 22 2.28 -14.02 -14.69
N SER A 23 1.96 -14.76 -15.76
CA SER A 23 1.92 -16.22 -15.73
C SER A 23 3.31 -16.80 -15.40
N GLN A 24 4.36 -16.28 -16.02
CA GLN A 24 5.74 -16.68 -15.72
C GLN A 24 6.15 -16.35 -14.28
N LEU A 25 5.73 -15.20 -13.73
CA LEU A 25 5.98 -14.86 -12.33
C LEU A 25 5.32 -15.86 -11.37
N ASN A 26 4.06 -16.20 -11.62
CA ASN A 26 3.32 -17.17 -10.81
C ASN A 26 3.91 -18.59 -10.93
N GLU A 27 4.39 -18.97 -12.10
CA GLU A 27 5.06 -20.25 -12.32
C GLU A 27 6.38 -20.32 -11.52
N ARG A 28 7.21 -19.27 -11.58
CA ARG A 28 8.46 -19.18 -10.80
C ARG A 28 8.18 -19.32 -9.31
N ARG A 29 7.16 -18.63 -8.79
CA ARG A 29 6.74 -18.76 -7.40
C ARG A 29 6.28 -20.19 -7.07
N SER A 30 5.48 -20.81 -7.92
CA SER A 30 4.99 -22.18 -7.72
C SER A 30 6.13 -23.19 -7.70
N ASN A 31 7.11 -23.02 -8.60
CA ASN A 31 8.32 -23.84 -8.64
C ASN A 31 9.14 -23.67 -7.36
N GLN A 32 9.33 -22.45 -6.87
CA GLN A 32 10.04 -22.21 -5.60
C GLN A 32 9.32 -22.84 -4.39
N ILE A 33 7.99 -22.78 -4.33
CA ILE A 33 7.21 -23.47 -3.28
C ILE A 33 7.45 -24.98 -3.35
N ARG A 34 7.44 -25.57 -4.56
CA ARG A 34 7.70 -27.00 -4.76
C ARG A 34 9.13 -27.40 -4.35
N ASP A 35 10.11 -26.58 -4.70
CA ASP A 35 11.53 -26.90 -4.50
C ASP A 35 11.97 -26.71 -3.03
N THR A 36 11.40 -25.72 -2.33
CA THR A 36 11.78 -25.40 -0.94
C THR A 36 10.83 -25.96 0.11
N GLY A 37 9.59 -26.28 -0.27
CA GLY A 37 8.52 -26.62 0.66
C GLY A 37 8.04 -25.45 1.54
N HIS A 38 8.59 -24.25 1.34
CA HIS A 38 8.22 -23.06 2.10
C HIS A 38 7.00 -22.36 1.50
N PHE A 39 6.16 -21.81 2.37
CA PHE A 39 5.08 -20.94 1.96
C PHE A 39 5.65 -19.62 1.42
N ILE A 40 5.26 -19.24 0.20
CA ILE A 40 5.63 -17.98 -0.44
C ILE A 40 4.36 -17.15 -0.67
N LEU A 41 4.37 -15.89 -0.24
CA LEU A 41 3.25 -14.97 -0.36
C LEU A 41 2.84 -14.75 -1.82
N GLU A 42 1.54 -14.51 -2.03
CA GLU A 42 1.01 -14.09 -3.33
C GLU A 42 1.50 -12.69 -3.69
N TYR A 43 1.70 -12.46 -4.99
CA TYR A 43 2.02 -11.13 -5.49
C TYR A 43 0.88 -10.16 -5.19
N LEU A 44 1.27 -8.97 -4.75
CA LEU A 44 0.41 -7.82 -4.56
C LEU A 44 0.65 -6.83 -5.69
N PHE A 45 -0.45 -6.27 -6.19
CA PHE A 45 -0.48 -5.42 -7.37
C PHE A 45 -1.01 -4.03 -7.03
N ARG A 46 -0.47 -3.00 -7.71
CA ARG A 46 -0.99 -1.64 -7.68
C ARG A 46 -0.89 -0.99 -9.06
N GLY A 47 -2.03 -0.54 -9.59
CA GLY A 47 -2.12 0.11 -10.89
C GLY A 47 -2.00 1.63 -10.78
N GLN A 48 -1.28 2.25 -11.72
CA GLN A 48 -1.21 3.69 -11.88
C GLN A 48 -1.31 4.06 -13.37
N SER A 49 -2.12 5.07 -13.69
CA SER A 49 -2.32 5.57 -15.05
C SER A 49 -1.17 6.39 -15.62
N ASN A 50 -0.16 6.67 -14.81
CA ASN A 50 1.02 7.41 -15.21
C ASN A 50 2.26 6.70 -14.71
N SER A 51 3.06 6.14 -15.63
CA SER A 51 4.29 5.44 -15.31
C SER A 51 5.39 6.33 -14.70
N ASN A 52 5.23 7.65 -14.74
CA ASN A 52 6.19 8.60 -14.16
C ASN A 52 5.86 8.96 -12.71
N TRP A 53 4.69 8.54 -12.19
CA TRP A 53 4.38 8.73 -10.78
C TRP A 53 5.22 7.81 -9.90
N ASN A 54 5.63 8.34 -8.76
CA ASN A 54 6.28 7.55 -7.73
C ASN A 54 5.24 6.76 -6.91
N LEU A 55 5.70 5.78 -6.14
CA LEU A 55 4.88 5.16 -5.11
C LEU A 55 4.73 6.11 -3.92
N GLU A 56 3.72 6.98 -3.99
CA GLU A 56 3.42 7.95 -2.95
C GLU A 56 2.08 7.66 -2.29
N THR A 57 2.06 7.76 -0.97
CA THR A 57 0.88 7.71 -0.12
C THR A 57 0.04 8.98 -0.30
N THR A 58 -1.20 8.96 0.19
CA THR A 58 -2.02 10.20 0.19
C THR A 58 -1.43 11.25 1.14
N LEU A 59 -0.77 10.81 2.21
CA LEU A 59 -0.05 11.69 3.13
C LEU A 59 1.13 12.38 2.44
N GLU A 60 2.01 11.64 1.79
CA GLU A 60 3.18 12.21 1.08
C GLU A 60 2.76 13.18 -0.02
N ARG A 61 1.69 12.88 -0.78
CA ARG A 61 1.16 13.82 -1.77
C ARG A 61 0.59 15.09 -1.15
N PHE A 62 0.00 14.98 0.04
CA PHE A 62 -0.57 16.12 0.75
C PHE A 62 0.51 17.00 1.38
N THR A 63 1.55 16.40 1.96
CA THR A 63 2.63 17.10 2.65
C THR A 63 3.74 17.56 1.71
N GLY A 64 3.94 16.89 0.58
CA GLY A 64 5.07 17.11 -0.33
C GLY A 64 6.41 16.58 0.20
N GLU A 65 6.42 15.93 1.37
CA GLU A 65 7.63 15.47 2.06
C GLU A 65 7.41 14.09 2.68
N LEU A 66 8.51 13.34 2.84
CA LEU A 66 8.51 12.09 3.60
C LEU A 66 8.11 12.37 5.04
N PHE A 67 7.04 11.72 5.49
CA PHE A 67 6.49 11.93 6.82
C PHE A 67 6.84 10.78 7.74
N LEU A 68 7.41 11.09 8.92
CA LEU A 68 7.68 10.08 9.93
C LEU A 68 6.36 9.54 10.50
N LEU A 69 6.25 8.23 10.61
CA LEU A 69 5.05 7.55 11.16
C LEU A 69 4.73 8.03 12.58
N GLU A 70 5.75 8.34 13.40
CA GLU A 70 5.56 8.92 14.72
C GLU A 70 4.83 10.28 14.67
N GLY A 71 5.18 11.11 13.69
CA GLY A 71 4.50 12.38 13.45
C GLY A 71 3.03 12.16 13.10
N TYR A 72 2.73 11.12 12.32
CA TYR A 72 1.37 10.81 11.86
C TYR A 72 0.51 10.34 13.02
N ASP A 73 1.05 9.45 13.83
CA ASP A 73 0.42 8.98 15.06
C ASP A 73 0.10 10.11 16.05
N ARG A 74 0.98 11.11 16.16
CA ARG A 74 0.73 12.29 16.98
C ARG A 74 -0.49 13.06 16.47
N ILE A 75 -0.64 13.20 15.16
CA ILE A 75 -1.82 13.84 14.55
C ILE A 75 -3.08 13.01 14.82
N LEU A 76 -3.01 11.69 14.67
CA LEU A 76 -4.14 10.80 14.99
C LEU A 76 -4.60 10.95 16.44
N ARG A 77 -3.66 10.89 17.39
CA ARG A 77 -3.96 11.06 18.82
C ARG A 77 -4.52 12.45 19.14
N ALA A 78 -3.97 13.50 18.50
CA ALA A 78 -4.37 14.88 18.75
C ALA A 78 -5.75 15.23 18.17
N THR A 79 -6.20 14.51 17.13
CA THR A 79 -7.50 14.75 16.47
C THR A 79 -8.62 13.87 17.01
N LYS A 80 -8.29 12.72 17.60
CA LYS A 80 -9.27 11.73 18.08
C LYS A 80 -10.32 12.32 19.02
N PRO A 81 -9.98 13.06 20.09
CA PRO A 81 -11.00 13.57 21.02
C PRO A 81 -12.05 14.47 20.35
N GLN A 82 -11.61 15.31 19.41
CA GLN A 82 -12.48 16.22 18.68
C GLN A 82 -13.39 15.47 17.70
N VAL A 83 -12.86 14.45 17.01
CA VAL A 83 -13.64 13.60 16.11
C VAL A 83 -14.65 12.78 16.90
N GLU A 84 -14.28 12.21 18.05
CA GLU A 84 -15.20 11.49 18.94
C GLU A 84 -16.31 12.39 19.47
N ALA A 85 -15.97 13.61 19.90
CA ALA A 85 -16.96 14.59 20.37
C ALA A 85 -17.94 15.01 19.26
N LEU A 86 -17.45 15.19 18.03
CA LEU A 86 -18.28 15.61 16.90
C LEU A 86 -19.19 14.47 16.37
N THR A 87 -18.66 13.25 16.32
CA THR A 87 -19.34 12.12 15.66
C THR A 87 -20.14 11.26 16.63
N GLY A 88 -19.86 11.36 17.94
CA GLY A 88 -20.41 10.46 18.95
C GLY A 88 -19.85 9.03 18.89
N LEU A 89 -18.93 8.75 17.96
CA LEU A 89 -18.24 7.47 17.85
C LEU A 89 -17.10 7.41 18.87
N THR A 90 -16.71 6.19 19.26
CA THR A 90 -15.54 5.98 20.12
C THR A 90 -14.63 4.93 19.51
N TRP A 91 -13.32 5.12 19.66
CA TRP A 91 -12.30 4.20 19.21
C TRP A 91 -11.30 3.87 20.32
N ASN A 92 -10.67 2.71 20.18
CA ASN A 92 -9.61 2.26 21.07
C ASN A 92 -8.43 3.23 21.10
N VAL A 93 -7.64 3.15 22.18
CA VAL A 93 -6.39 3.89 22.32
C VAL A 93 -5.47 3.61 21.14
N ILE A 94 -4.90 4.67 20.57
CA ILE A 94 -3.93 4.61 19.48
C ILE A 94 -2.53 4.57 20.13
N PRO A 95 -1.86 3.41 20.19
CA PRO A 95 -0.51 3.33 20.76
C PRO A 95 0.46 4.18 19.93
N SER A 96 1.60 4.54 20.51
CA SER A 96 2.66 5.13 19.69
C SER A 96 3.29 4.06 18.79
N PHE A 97 3.76 4.50 17.63
CA PHE A 97 4.50 3.65 16.70
C PHE A 97 5.71 2.97 17.36
N ILE A 98 6.37 3.68 18.29
CA ILE A 98 7.48 3.13 19.07
C ILE A 98 7.00 2.03 20.02
N ASP A 99 5.87 2.21 20.70
CA ASP A 99 5.28 1.16 21.53
C ASP A 99 4.90 -0.07 20.71
N TYR A 100 4.45 0.17 19.47
CA TYR A 100 4.05 -0.88 18.55
C TYR A 100 5.26 -1.68 18.03
N LEU A 101 6.32 -1.01 17.56
CA LEU A 101 7.55 -1.67 17.11
C LEU A 101 8.36 -2.30 18.25
N GLY A 102 8.30 -1.71 19.45
CA GLY A 102 9.04 -2.17 20.62
C GLY A 102 8.45 -3.40 21.29
N LYS A 103 7.15 -3.69 21.09
CA LYS A 103 6.46 -4.78 21.79
C LYS A 103 6.43 -6.09 21.02
N GLU A 104 6.41 -6.11 19.69
CA GLU A 104 6.41 -7.39 18.96
C GLU A 104 7.19 -7.32 17.62
N ARG A 105 8.20 -8.17 17.49
CA ARG A 105 8.74 -8.68 16.21
C ARG A 105 7.75 -9.60 15.48
N LEU A 106 6.54 -9.75 16.00
CA LEU A 106 5.49 -10.60 15.47
C LEU A 106 4.48 -9.68 14.77
N VAL A 107 4.17 -10.01 13.52
CA VAL A 107 3.05 -9.39 12.81
C VAL A 107 1.80 -9.64 13.67
N PRO A 108 1.09 -8.61 14.15
CA PRO A 108 -0.03 -8.84 15.04
C PRO A 108 -1.07 -9.70 14.35
N THR A 109 -1.57 -10.69 15.08
CA THR A 109 -2.59 -11.63 14.63
C THR A 109 -3.99 -11.01 14.62
N GLY A 110 -4.13 -9.75 15.06
CA GLY A 110 -5.38 -8.99 15.08
C GLY A 110 -5.25 -7.62 14.41
N PRO A 111 -6.36 -6.85 14.34
CA PRO A 111 -6.35 -5.51 13.76
C PRO A 111 -5.32 -4.64 14.47
N LEU A 112 -4.52 -3.91 13.68
CA LEU A 112 -3.55 -2.96 14.23
C LEU A 112 -4.28 -2.02 15.21
N PRO A 113 -3.82 -1.84 16.45
CA PRO A 113 -4.43 -0.89 17.37
C PRO A 113 -4.50 0.51 16.73
N GLY A 114 -5.66 1.16 16.82
CA GLY A 114 -5.92 2.44 16.15
C GLY A 114 -6.26 2.37 14.65
N SER A 115 -6.22 1.18 14.02
CA SER A 115 -6.57 1.02 12.59
C SER A 115 -8.01 1.41 12.28
N ALA A 116 -8.96 1.10 13.15
CA ALA A 116 -10.37 1.46 12.94
C ALA A 116 -10.53 2.99 12.81
N TYR A 117 -9.82 3.76 13.63
CA TYR A 117 -9.84 5.22 13.55
C TYR A 117 -9.11 5.73 12.29
N SER A 118 -7.95 5.16 11.95
CA SER A 118 -7.23 5.58 10.73
C SER A 118 -7.99 5.26 9.45
N VAL A 119 -8.71 4.13 9.41
CA VAL A 119 -9.63 3.77 8.31
C VAL A 119 -10.80 4.74 8.24
N TYR A 120 -11.40 5.09 9.38
CA TYR A 120 -12.48 6.07 9.42
C TYR A 120 -12.05 7.42 8.85
N LEU A 121 -10.90 7.93 9.31
CA LEU A 121 -10.33 9.18 8.80
C LEU A 121 -10.05 9.12 7.30
N ARG A 122 -9.43 8.02 6.83
CA ARG A 122 -9.16 7.81 5.41
C ARG A 122 -10.45 7.81 4.57
N HIS A 123 -11.51 7.18 5.07
CA HIS A 123 -12.83 7.20 4.40
C HIS A 123 -13.39 8.62 4.26
N HIS A 124 -13.05 9.51 5.19
CA HIS A 124 -13.45 10.92 5.19
C HIS A 124 -12.40 11.83 4.52
N GLY A 125 -11.48 11.27 3.74
CA GLY A 125 -10.50 12.03 2.95
C GLY A 125 -9.27 12.52 3.71
N PHE A 126 -9.08 12.09 4.96
CA PHE A 126 -7.85 12.41 5.68
C PHE A 126 -6.65 11.72 5.03
N PRO A 127 -5.53 12.43 4.79
CA PRO A 127 -4.34 11.84 4.19
C PRO A 127 -3.80 10.67 5.03
N SER A 128 -3.43 9.57 4.37
CA SER A 128 -3.00 8.32 4.99
C SER A 128 -1.60 7.93 4.52
N PRO A 129 -0.73 7.40 5.41
CA PRO A 129 0.59 6.87 5.06
C PRO A 129 0.52 5.47 4.43
N LEU A 130 -0.67 4.98 4.08
CA LEU A 130 -0.85 3.64 3.53
C LEU A 130 -1.03 3.68 2.01
N LEU A 131 -0.27 2.83 1.33
CA LEU A 131 -0.48 2.49 -0.07
C LEU A 131 -1.51 1.36 -0.19
N ASP A 132 -2.38 1.45 -1.19
CA ASP A 132 -3.32 0.37 -1.50
C ASP A 132 -2.67 -0.62 -2.46
N TRP A 133 -2.78 -1.90 -2.11
CA TRP A 133 -2.35 -3.03 -2.90
C TRP A 133 -3.45 -4.07 -2.94
N THR A 134 -3.57 -4.82 -4.03
CA THR A 134 -4.58 -5.87 -4.20
C THR A 134 -3.96 -7.11 -4.81
N LYS A 135 -4.49 -8.29 -4.46
CA LYS A 135 -4.13 -9.57 -5.09
C LYS A 135 -4.77 -9.75 -6.48
N LEU A 136 -5.75 -8.90 -6.82
CA LEU A 136 -6.55 -9.05 -8.02
C LEU A 136 -5.94 -8.25 -9.18
N LEU A 137 -5.32 -8.98 -10.12
CA LEU A 137 -4.63 -8.43 -11.28
C LEU A 137 -5.53 -7.54 -12.15
N TYR A 138 -6.71 -8.04 -12.51
CA TYR A 138 -7.62 -7.30 -13.40
C TYR A 138 -8.18 -6.03 -12.76
N ILE A 139 -8.38 -6.00 -11.43
CA ILE A 139 -8.74 -4.77 -10.72
C ILE A 139 -7.60 -3.76 -10.79
N THR A 140 -6.36 -4.22 -10.61
CA THR A 140 -5.17 -3.37 -10.75
C THR A 140 -5.07 -2.80 -12.17
N ALA A 141 -5.25 -3.63 -13.19
CA ALA A 141 -5.22 -3.19 -14.57
C ALA A 141 -6.32 -2.16 -14.85
N TYR A 142 -7.55 -2.37 -14.36
CA TYR A 142 -8.60 -1.37 -14.46
C TYR A 142 -8.16 -0.01 -13.89
N PHE A 143 -7.56 0.02 -12.70
CA PHE A 143 -7.06 1.29 -12.13
C PHE A 143 -5.90 1.90 -12.94
N ALA A 144 -5.05 1.06 -13.54
CA ALA A 144 -3.96 1.51 -14.39
C ALA A 144 -4.47 2.14 -15.70
N PHE A 145 -5.55 1.61 -16.28
CA PHE A 145 -6.02 2.03 -17.61
C PHE A 145 -7.31 2.86 -17.61
N ARG A 146 -8.02 3.01 -16.48
CA ARG A 146 -9.31 3.75 -16.45
C ARG A 146 -9.19 5.24 -16.74
N ASP A 147 -8.01 5.84 -16.51
CA ASP A 147 -7.82 7.28 -16.58
C ASP A 147 -7.07 7.67 -17.86
N ASN A 148 -7.84 8.11 -18.85
CA ASN A 148 -7.34 8.55 -20.16
C ASN A 148 -6.81 10.00 -20.14
N SER A 149 -6.86 10.69 -18.99
CA SER A 149 -6.40 12.09 -18.87
C SER A 149 -4.91 12.22 -18.54
N SER A 150 -4.25 11.10 -18.26
CA SER A 150 -2.81 11.06 -17.98
C SER A 150 -2.02 11.54 -19.19
N LYS A 151 -1.10 12.49 -18.98
CA LYS A 151 -0.15 12.95 -20.01
C LYS A 151 0.96 11.94 -20.30
N ALA A 152 1.06 10.86 -19.52
CA ALA A 152 2.08 9.85 -19.74
C ALA A 152 1.68 8.89 -20.86
N MET A 153 2.69 8.45 -21.61
CA MET A 153 2.50 7.51 -22.71
C MET A 153 2.17 6.10 -22.23
N ASN A 154 2.57 5.75 -21.00
CA ASN A 154 2.43 4.42 -20.44
C ASN A 154 1.72 4.45 -19.09
N ALA A 155 0.91 3.42 -18.83
CA ALA A 155 0.48 3.05 -17.49
C ALA A 155 1.55 2.20 -16.80
N SER A 156 1.43 1.99 -15.49
CA SER A 156 2.31 1.11 -14.74
C SER A 156 1.53 0.23 -13.77
N ILE A 157 2.01 -1.01 -13.61
CA ILE A 157 1.53 -1.94 -12.61
C ILE A 157 2.73 -2.33 -11.75
N TYR A 158 2.67 -1.95 -10.47
CA TYR A 158 3.66 -2.35 -9.49
C TYR A 158 3.34 -3.75 -8.98
N VAL A 159 4.40 -4.54 -8.75
CA VAL A 159 4.32 -5.90 -8.23
C VAL A 159 5.20 -5.99 -6.98
N TYR A 160 4.64 -6.49 -5.88
CA TYR A 160 5.32 -6.69 -4.60
C TYR A 160 5.12 -8.12 -4.10
N CYS A 161 6.13 -8.70 -3.45
CA CYS A 161 6.11 -10.05 -2.87
C CYS A 161 6.70 -10.02 -1.46
#